data_AF-A0A5K1HWW5-F1
#
_entry.id   AF-A0A5K1HWW5-F1
#
_cell.length_a   1.000
_cell.length_b   1.000
_cell.length_c   1.000
_cell.angle_alpha   90.00
_cell.angle_beta   90.00
_cell.angle_gamma   90.00
#
_symmetry.space_group_name_H-M   'P 1'
#
loop_
_entity.id
_entity.type
_entity.pdbx_description
1 polymer ?
#
loop_
_entity_poly.entity_id
_entity_poly.type
_entity_poly.pdbx_seq_one_letter_code
_entity_poly.pdbx_strand_id
1 'polypeptide(L)' 'MARLSGSMATASVGVASYPEHGALVEALLDRADNAMYVSKASGGNRVSGQAVA' A
#
# COMPACT_ATOMS: atom_id res chain seq x y z
N MET A 1 -0.33 -14.20 36.31
CA MET A 1 -1.13 -14.08 35.06
C MET A 1 -0.37 -13.19 34.09
N ALA A 2 0.36 -13.76 33.14
CA ALA A 2 1.01 -12.96 32.10
C ALA A 2 -0.04 -12.56 31.06
N ARG A 3 -0.23 -11.26 30.83
CA ARG A 3 -1.01 -10.79 29.69
C ARG A 3 -0.16 -11.02 28.44
N LEU A 4 -0.71 -11.72 27.45
CA LEU A 4 -0.14 -11.73 26.09
C LEU A 4 -0.10 -10.27 25.63
N SER A 5 1.10 -9.72 25.49
CA SER A 5 1.29 -8.39 24.91
C SER A 5 1.07 -8.50 23.41
N GLY A 6 -0.20 -8.52 23.00
CA GLY A 6 -0.56 -8.39 21.59
C GLY A 6 -0.38 -6.93 21.20
N SER A 7 0.72 -6.60 20.52
CA SER A 7 0.82 -5.31 19.84
C SER A 7 -0.19 -5.27 18.70
N MET A 8 -1.09 -4.27 18.68
CA MET A 8 -1.97 -4.04 17.54
C MET A 8 -1.13 -3.62 16.33
N ALA A 9 -0.94 -4.54 15.39
CA ALA A 9 -0.28 -4.24 14.13
C ALA A 9 -1.25 -3.51 13.19
N THR A 10 -0.74 -2.50 12.49
CA THR A 10 -1.44 -1.85 11.39
C THR A 10 -0.63 -2.05 10.11
N ALA A 11 -1.26 -1.82 8.95
CA ALA A 11 -0.63 -2.01 7.65
C ALA A 11 -0.73 -0.74 6.79
N SER A 12 0.26 -0.56 5.93
CA SER A 12 0.22 0.41 4.84
C SER A 12 0.01 -0.37 3.54
N VAL A 13 -0.94 0.06 2.73
CA VAL A 13 -1.33 -0.62 1.49
C VAL A 13 -1.25 0.35 0.33
N GLY A 14 -0.77 -0.14 -0.80
CA GLY A 14 -0.78 0.55 -2.08
C GLY A 14 -1.65 -0.18 -3.08
N VAL A 15 -2.38 0.56 -3.91
CA VAL A 15 -3.31 0.00 -4.90
C VAL A 15 -2.93 0.47 -6.30
N ALA A 16 -2.91 -0.49 -7.24
CA ALA A 16 -2.83 -0.27 -8.68
C ALA A 16 -3.97 -1.00 -9.37
N SER A 17 -4.28 -0.58 -10.59
CA SER A 17 -5.44 -0.99 -11.38
C SER A 17 -5.01 -1.19 -12.82
N TYR A 18 -5.37 -2.31 -13.41
CA TYR A 18 -5.27 -2.53 -14.84
C TYR A 18 -6.57 -2.07 -15.51
N PRO A 19 -6.51 -1.39 -16.67
CA PRO A 19 -5.31 -1.03 -17.45
C PRO A 19 -4.66 0.30 -17.06
N GLU A 20 -5.24 1.05 -16.11
CA GLU A 20 -4.90 2.43 -15.78
C GLU A 20 -3.43 2.64 -15.37
N HIS A 21 -2.84 1.64 -14.72
CA HIS A 21 -1.50 1.68 -14.15
C HIS A 21 -0.47 0.85 -14.92
N GLY A 22 -0.82 0.44 -16.14
CA GLY A 22 0.04 -0.33 -17.02
C GLY A 22 -0.61 -1.64 -17.47
N ALA A 23 -0.15 -2.14 -18.62
CA ALA A 23 -0.61 -3.40 -19.19
C ALA A 23 0.26 -4.60 -18.82
N LEU A 24 1.39 -4.37 -18.14
CA LEU A 24 2.33 -5.39 -17.70
C LEU A 24 2.22 -5.58 -16.19
N VAL A 25 2.44 -6.81 -15.72
CA VAL A 25 2.36 -7.15 -14.29
C VAL A 25 3.40 -6.36 -13.50
N GLU A 26 4.60 -6.20 -14.05
CA GLU A 26 5.69 -5.42 -13.46
C GLU A 26 5.27 -3.97 -13.23
N ALA A 27 4.60 -3.35 -14.20
CA ALA A 27 4.11 -1.98 -14.07
C ALA A 27 3.06 -1.84 -12.95
N LEU A 28 2.15 -2.81 -12.83
CA LEU A 28 1.15 -2.83 -11.75
C LEU A 28 1.80 -3.02 -10.37
N LEU A 29 2.79 -3.90 -10.27
CA LEU A 29 3.55 -4.13 -9.04
C LEU A 29 4.32 -2.89 -8.61
N ASP A 30 5.07 -2.28 -9.54
CA ASP A 30 5.83 -1.06 -9.28
C ASP A 30 4.90 0.08 -8.84
N ARG A 31 3.72 0.20 -9.46
CA ARG A 31 2.74 1.24 -9.09
C ARG A 31 2.14 0.97 -7.71
N ALA A 32 1.78 -0.27 -7.41
CA ALA A 32 1.25 -0.64 -6.11
C ALA A 32 2.29 -0.44 -4.99
N ASP A 33 3.56 -0.79 -5.23
CA ASP A 33 4.64 -0.58 -4.27
C ASP A 33 4.88 0.91 -4.01
N ASN A 34 4.95 1.73 -5.07
CA ASN A 34 5.06 3.18 -4.93
C ASN A 34 3.89 3.78 -4.13
N ALA A 35 2.66 3.34 -4.38
CA ALA A 35 1.49 3.79 -3.64
C ALA A 35 1.54 3.35 -2.16
N MET A 36 2.04 2.16 -1.87
CA MET A 36 2.25 1.69 -0.50
C MET A 36 3.31 2.55 0.20
N TYR A 37 4.38 2.91 -0.51
CA TYR A 37 5.42 3.77 0.02
C TYR A 37 4.85 5.15 0.40
N VAL A 38 3.94 5.71 -0.41
CA VAL A 38 3.19 6.93 -0.06
C VAL A 38 2.38 6.75 1.22
N SER A 39 1.66 5.62 1.38
CA SER A 39 0.96 5.30 2.63
C SER A 39 1.89 5.29 3.84
N LYS A 40 3.11 4.74 3.71
CA LYS A 40 4.12 4.73 4.78
C LYS A 40 4.63 6.14 5.10
N ALA A 41 5.00 6.90 4.07
CA ALA A 41 5.49 8.26 4.22
C ALA A 41 4.44 9.22 4.81
N SER A 42 3.16 8.91 4.64
CA SER A 42 2.02 9.71 5.14
C SER A 42 1.54 9.31 6.53
N GLY A 43 2.38 8.66 7.34
CA GLY A 43 2.08 8.28 8.73
C GLY A 43 1.58 6.84 8.93
N GLY A 44 1.55 6.02 7.88
CA GLY A 44 1.17 4.61 7.98
C GLY A 44 -0.32 4.38 8.15
N ASN A 45 -0.70 3.13 8.46
CA ASN A 45 -2.09 2.69 8.70
C ASN A 45 -3.11 3.24 7.68
N ARG A 46 -2.78 3.10 6.39
CA ARG A 46 -3.46 3.79 5.30
C ARG A 46 -3.40 2.99 4.01
N VAL A 47 -4.41 3.22 3.17
CA VAL A 47 -4.43 2.84 1.76
C VAL A 47 -4.22 4.07 0.89
N SER A 48 -3.34 3.97 -0.10
CA SER A 48 -3.12 4.97 -1.12
C SER A 48 -3.17 4.30 -2.50
N GLY A 49 -3.72 5.01 -3.46
CA GLY A 49 -3.62 4.71 -4.89
C GLY A 49 -3.10 5.94 -5.59
N GLN A 50 -2.59 5.79 -6.81
CA GLN A 50 -2.17 6.94 -7.60
C GLN A 50 -3.31 7.32 -8.54
N ALA A 51 -3.64 8.61 -8.63
CA ALA A 51 -4.59 9.09 -9.62
C ALA A 51 -3.96 8.93 -11.01
N VAL A 52 -4.76 8.50 -11.98
CA VAL A 52 -4.41 8.65 -13.39
C VAL A 52 -4.70 10.08 -13.84
N ALA A 53 -3.80 10.63 -14.65
CA ALA A 53 -3.97 11.93 -15.29
C ALA A 53 -5.02 11.87 -16.39
#